data_AF-A0A671VI41-F1
#
_entry.id   AF-A0A671VI41-F1
#
_cell.length_a   1.000
_cell.length_b   1.000
_cell.length_c   1.000
_cell.angle_alpha   90.00
_cell.angle_beta   90.00
_cell.angle_gamma   90.00
#
_symmetry.space_group_name_H-M   'P 1'
#
loop_
_entity.id
_entity.type
_entity.pdbx_description
1 polymer ?
#
loop_
_entity_poly.entity_id
_entity_poly.type
_entity_poly.pdbx_seq_one_letter_code
_entity_poly.pdbx_strand_id
1 'polypeptide(L)'
;MSVVWAVCCILLVSVWVYITSCIISCRTTQARRILITGDFNIHIDVTSDPLSREFLNLLNCLDFKQHVMQPTHNRGHTLDLVITHGLSIGVSSVADLAVSDHYCVFFNITSFNQGEAPVRTVRRRYITSEVAANFMGILQSTPAEILPAPCNFIVDNFNSRLKSTLDSVAPLLTKTIKRKPTPPWRKNKEINELKRKCRSAERRWRKNKLTVHCEILRQQLKSYNNAVRKARISHFSQLITNHKNNPRLLFSTFNILTASNSNKVFKTPTDDLCENFADHFRTKIKDIRSCLLSHQVLSVNASELLSLPEETLESFALVDARTLGRVFSQVNPTTCPLDPIPTSLLKSFYGFFEEQFLNIMNCSLQMGVFPTAFKMAVVKPLLKKSNLDPNVFDNYRPVSNLPFLSKILEKLVFNQVNDFLNRNNILEKHQSGFRRNHSTETALVKILNDIRWNLDNKKLTVLVLLDLSAAFDTVDHHILLNRLSHLVGLSGTVLNWFCSYLTDRCFDVSMDTCSSGTHEIGCGVPQGSILGPLLFNLYMLPLGDVIRRHGISFHSYADDTQLYIVVSPDETDQIDALLNCIVDIKSWMAVNFL
;
A
#
# COMPACT_ATOMS: atom_id res chain seq x y z
N MET A 1 -22.31 -54.44 22.54
CA MET A 1 -22.03 -53.36 21.56
C MET A 1 -22.83 -52.07 21.81
N SER A 2 -24.00 -52.13 22.43
CA SER A 2 -24.88 -50.98 22.71
C SER A 2 -24.34 -49.99 23.76
N VAL A 3 -23.55 -50.48 24.74
CA VAL A 3 -22.98 -49.66 25.82
C VAL A 3 -21.77 -48.84 25.36
N VAL A 4 -20.98 -49.35 24.40
CA VAL A 4 -19.77 -48.67 23.89
C VAL A 4 -20.13 -47.49 22.97
N TRP A 5 -21.24 -47.58 22.23
CA TRP A 5 -21.75 -46.46 21.43
C TRP A 5 -22.36 -45.33 22.29
N ALA A 6 -23.06 -45.67 23.37
CA ALA A 6 -23.60 -44.68 24.30
C ALA A 6 -22.47 -43.89 25.00
N VAL A 7 -21.42 -44.57 25.44
CA VAL A 7 -20.25 -43.93 26.10
C VAL A 7 -19.45 -43.05 25.13
N CYS A 8 -19.31 -43.45 23.86
CA CYS A 8 -18.61 -42.66 22.85
C CYS A 8 -19.39 -41.39 22.43
N CYS A 9 -20.73 -41.45 22.36
CA CYS A 9 -21.58 -40.27 22.14
C CYS A 9 -21.56 -39.31 23.34
N ILE A 10 -21.59 -39.82 24.57
CA ILE A 10 -21.53 -38.99 25.79
C ILE A 10 -20.18 -38.27 25.90
N LEU A 11 -19.07 -38.92 25.53
CA LEU A 11 -17.72 -38.31 25.48
C LEU A 11 -17.57 -37.22 24.41
N LEU A 12 -18.22 -37.37 23.24
CA LEU A 12 -18.19 -36.35 22.19
C LEU A 12 -19.01 -35.11 22.55
N VAL A 13 -20.16 -35.27 23.21
CA VAL A 13 -21.03 -34.14 23.61
C VAL A 13 -20.44 -33.37 24.80
N SER A 14 -19.86 -34.07 25.78
CA SER A 14 -19.20 -33.44 26.94
C SER A 14 -17.95 -32.63 26.56
N VAL A 15 -17.15 -33.10 25.58
CA VAL A 15 -16.04 -32.31 25.00
C VAL A 15 -16.56 -31.07 24.25
N TRP A 16 -17.71 -31.17 23.60
CA TRP A 16 -18.31 -30.04 22.88
C TRP A 16 -18.86 -28.97 23.84
N VAL A 17 -19.50 -29.37 24.95
CA VAL A 17 -19.92 -28.46 26.04
C VAL A 17 -18.72 -27.75 26.66
N TYR A 18 -17.61 -28.46 26.87
CA TYR A 18 -16.37 -27.87 27.40
C TYR A 18 -15.72 -26.88 26.41
N ILE A 19 -15.68 -27.19 25.11
CA ILE A 19 -15.18 -26.29 24.07
C ILE A 19 -16.08 -25.05 23.95
N THR A 20 -17.40 -25.25 24.00
CA THR A 20 -18.38 -24.16 23.93
C THR A 20 -18.28 -23.26 25.16
N SER A 21 -18.09 -23.85 26.35
CA SER A 21 -17.81 -23.13 27.60
C SER A 21 -16.53 -22.30 27.52
N CYS A 22 -15.44 -22.86 27.01
CA CYS A 22 -14.19 -22.13 26.77
C CYS A 22 -14.34 -21.00 25.74
N ILE A 23 -15.11 -21.21 24.66
CA ILE A 23 -15.37 -20.19 23.64
C ILE A 23 -16.24 -19.05 24.20
N ILE A 24 -17.28 -19.39 24.97
CA ILE A 24 -18.17 -18.41 25.60
C ILE A 24 -17.39 -17.61 26.64
N SER A 25 -16.63 -18.25 27.52
CA SER A 25 -15.79 -17.61 28.54
C SER A 25 -14.68 -16.72 27.96
N CYS A 26 -14.03 -17.14 26.87
CA CYS A 26 -12.99 -16.35 26.22
C CYS A 26 -13.55 -15.16 25.41
N ARG A 27 -14.82 -15.19 24.99
CA ARG A 27 -15.45 -14.13 24.18
C ARG A 27 -16.21 -13.10 25.00
N THR A 28 -16.73 -13.45 26.18
CA THR A 28 -17.38 -12.49 27.10
C THR A 28 -16.44 -11.39 27.59
N THR A 29 -15.14 -11.68 27.70
CA THR A 29 -14.13 -10.68 28.09
C THR A 29 -13.76 -9.69 26.97
N GLN A 30 -14.08 -9.99 25.71
CA GLN A 30 -13.70 -9.16 24.55
C GLN A 30 -14.88 -8.51 23.81
N ALA A 31 -16.11 -9.05 23.91
CA ALA A 31 -17.25 -8.58 23.12
C ALA A 31 -18.46 -8.25 24.01
N ARG A 32 -18.92 -6.99 23.97
CA ARG A 32 -20.08 -6.49 24.74
C ARG A 32 -21.44 -7.00 24.27
N ARG A 33 -21.52 -7.61 23.09
CA ARG A 33 -22.77 -8.10 22.46
C ARG A 33 -22.46 -9.36 21.66
N ILE A 34 -23.08 -10.48 22.00
CA ILE A 34 -22.80 -11.79 21.39
C ILE A 34 -24.12 -12.43 20.96
N LEU A 35 -24.13 -12.97 19.75
CA LEU A 35 -25.20 -13.83 19.21
C LEU A 35 -24.58 -15.16 18.80
N ILE A 36 -25.07 -16.25 19.38
CA ILE A 36 -24.68 -17.61 19.05
C ILE A 36 -25.92 -18.31 18.49
N THR A 37 -25.79 -18.91 17.31
CA THR A 37 -26.88 -19.62 16.65
C THR A 37 -26.39 -20.90 16.01
N GLY A 38 -27.19 -21.95 16.05
CA GLY A 38 -26.91 -23.18 15.33
C GLY A 38 -27.55 -24.39 15.99
N ASP A 39 -27.29 -25.56 15.41
CA ASP A 39 -27.65 -26.85 15.96
C ASP A 39 -26.61 -27.28 17.01
N PHE A 40 -27.04 -27.38 18.27
CA PHE A 40 -26.19 -27.77 19.39
C PHE A 40 -26.21 -29.27 19.66
N ASN A 41 -27.10 -30.03 19.00
CA ASN A 41 -27.32 -31.46 19.28
C ASN A 41 -27.57 -31.77 20.77
N ILE A 42 -28.12 -30.80 21.51
CA ILE A 42 -28.53 -30.92 22.92
C ILE A 42 -30.04 -30.76 22.98
N HIS A 43 -30.73 -31.72 23.60
CA HIS A 43 -32.19 -31.72 23.76
C HIS A 43 -32.62 -30.75 24.87
N ILE A 44 -32.50 -29.44 24.62
CA ILE A 44 -32.72 -28.39 25.63
C ILE A 44 -34.14 -28.45 26.25
N ASP A 45 -35.10 -29.02 25.52
CA ASP A 45 -36.47 -29.27 25.94
C ASP A 45 -36.60 -30.33 27.04
N VAL A 46 -35.61 -31.22 27.19
CA VAL A 46 -35.62 -32.34 28.13
C VAL A 46 -34.90 -31.93 29.42
N THR A 47 -35.64 -31.33 30.36
CA THR A 47 -35.09 -30.83 31.65
C THR A 47 -34.54 -31.91 32.58
N SER A 48 -34.91 -33.18 32.36
CA SER A 48 -34.37 -34.34 33.09
C SER A 48 -32.96 -34.72 32.64
N ASP A 49 -32.53 -34.32 31.44
CA ASP A 49 -31.22 -34.64 30.90
C ASP A 49 -30.09 -33.85 31.60
N PRO A 50 -29.07 -34.52 32.18
CA PRO A 50 -27.96 -33.86 32.84
C PRO A 50 -27.22 -32.84 31.96
N LEU A 51 -27.02 -33.15 30.68
CA LEU A 51 -26.28 -32.28 29.75
C LEU A 51 -27.04 -30.99 29.46
N SER A 52 -28.35 -31.10 29.24
CA SER A 52 -29.24 -29.94 29.04
C SER A 52 -29.27 -29.03 30.26
N ARG A 53 -29.26 -29.61 31.47
CA ARG A 53 -29.22 -28.84 32.74
C ARG A 53 -27.88 -28.13 32.94
N GLU A 54 -26.78 -28.82 32.72
CA GLU A 54 -25.43 -28.24 32.83
C GLU A 54 -25.24 -27.09 31.83
N PHE A 55 -25.71 -27.27 30.60
CA PHE A 55 -25.65 -26.25 29.56
C PHE A 55 -26.51 -25.03 29.88
N LEU A 56 -27.76 -25.20 30.34
CA LEU A 56 -28.61 -24.07 30.78
C LEU A 56 -28.01 -23.33 31.97
N ASN A 57 -27.45 -24.05 32.94
CA ASN A 57 -26.77 -23.45 34.09
C ASN A 57 -25.56 -22.62 33.65
N LEU A 58 -24.76 -23.12 32.71
CA LEU A 58 -23.63 -22.39 32.14
C LEU A 58 -24.08 -21.08 31.47
N LEU A 59 -25.14 -21.13 30.67
CA LEU A 59 -25.68 -19.93 30.03
C LEU A 59 -26.14 -18.91 31.07
N ASN A 60 -26.87 -19.35 32.09
CA ASN A 60 -27.33 -18.49 33.18
C ASN A 60 -26.16 -17.86 33.97
N CYS A 61 -25.13 -18.65 34.29
CA CYS A 61 -23.93 -18.16 34.99
C CYS A 61 -23.17 -17.07 34.21
N LEU A 62 -23.27 -17.08 32.88
CA LEU A 62 -22.59 -16.14 31.99
C LEU A 62 -23.53 -15.04 31.43
N ASP A 63 -24.75 -14.92 31.98
CA ASP A 63 -25.80 -14.00 31.52
C ASP A 63 -26.11 -14.11 30.02
N PHE A 64 -26.12 -15.35 29.52
CA PHE A 64 -26.63 -15.68 28.20
C PHE A 64 -28.08 -16.11 28.27
N LYS A 65 -28.88 -15.61 27.33
CA LYS A 65 -30.30 -15.95 27.19
C LYS A 65 -30.51 -16.74 25.92
N GLN A 66 -31.04 -17.95 26.05
CA GLN A 66 -31.57 -18.73 24.94
C GLN A 66 -33.02 -18.28 24.67
N HIS A 67 -33.41 -18.16 23.40
CA HIS A 67 -34.72 -17.60 23.01
C HIS A 67 -35.68 -18.57 22.30
N VAL A 68 -35.24 -19.77 21.92
CA VAL A 68 -36.06 -20.71 21.13
C VAL A 68 -36.78 -21.67 22.07
N MET A 69 -38.11 -21.54 22.14
CA MET A 69 -38.95 -22.37 23.03
C MET A 69 -39.78 -23.43 22.30
N GLN A 70 -39.67 -23.52 20.99
CA GLN A 70 -40.46 -24.42 20.16
C GLN A 70 -39.56 -25.51 19.58
N PRO A 71 -40.09 -26.73 19.32
CA PRO A 71 -39.36 -27.77 18.62
C PRO A 71 -38.76 -27.25 17.32
N THR A 72 -37.48 -27.52 17.08
CA THR A 72 -36.77 -27.13 15.85
C THR A 72 -36.42 -28.35 15.00
N HIS A 73 -36.80 -29.56 15.42
CA HIS A 73 -36.60 -30.78 14.67
C HIS A 73 -37.92 -31.52 14.47
N ASN A 74 -38.09 -32.20 13.34
CA ASN A 74 -39.28 -33.00 13.01
C ASN A 74 -39.58 -34.18 13.96
N ARG A 75 -38.71 -34.41 14.96
CA ARG A 75 -38.85 -35.42 16.02
C ARG A 75 -39.40 -34.82 17.31
N GLY A 76 -39.72 -33.52 17.33
CA GLY A 76 -40.32 -32.83 18.47
C GLY A 76 -39.31 -32.18 19.43
N HIS A 77 -38.01 -32.23 19.13
CA HIS A 77 -36.97 -31.67 19.99
C HIS A 77 -36.49 -30.28 19.56
N THR A 78 -35.91 -29.55 20.51
CA THR A 78 -35.33 -28.21 20.31
C THR A 78 -33.81 -28.33 20.31
N LEU A 79 -33.21 -28.38 19.11
CA LEU A 79 -31.77 -28.56 18.94
C LEU A 79 -31.08 -27.28 18.41
N ASP A 80 -31.83 -26.46 17.65
CA ASP A 80 -31.36 -25.21 17.09
C ASP A 80 -31.63 -24.06 18.05
N LEU A 81 -30.56 -23.53 18.63
CA LEU A 81 -30.65 -22.52 19.67
C LEU A 81 -30.27 -21.14 19.11
N VAL A 82 -30.94 -20.11 19.62
CA VAL A 82 -30.56 -18.70 19.45
C VAL A 82 -30.22 -18.19 20.84
N ILE A 83 -28.94 -17.94 21.08
CA ILE A 83 -28.41 -17.56 22.39
C ILE A 83 -27.78 -16.17 22.29
N THR A 84 -28.09 -15.29 23.22
CA THR A 84 -27.57 -13.92 23.23
C THR A 84 -26.96 -13.51 24.54
N HIS A 85 -25.97 -12.63 24.48
CA HIS A 85 -25.49 -11.83 25.60
C HIS A 85 -25.49 -10.35 25.20
N GLY A 86 -26.12 -9.48 25.99
CA GLY A 86 -26.19 -8.03 25.73
C GLY A 86 -26.98 -7.61 24.47
N LEU A 87 -27.80 -8.49 23.88
CA LEU A 87 -28.65 -8.21 22.72
C LEU A 87 -30.12 -8.49 23.03
N SER A 88 -31.00 -7.59 22.58
CA SER A 88 -32.45 -7.83 22.58
C SER A 88 -32.83 -8.50 21.26
N ILE A 89 -33.31 -9.74 21.36
CA ILE A 89 -33.82 -10.53 20.24
C ILE A 89 -35.22 -11.02 20.58
N GLY A 90 -36.09 -11.05 19.56
CA GLY A 90 -37.36 -11.78 19.61
C GLY A 90 -37.38 -12.86 18.54
N VAL A 91 -37.55 -14.12 18.93
CA VAL A 91 -37.84 -15.21 17.98
C VAL A 91 -39.24 -14.98 17.42
N SER A 92 -39.34 -14.82 16.09
CA SER A 92 -40.57 -14.46 15.41
C SER A 92 -41.37 -15.68 14.98
N SER A 93 -40.72 -16.77 14.55
CA SER A 93 -41.39 -18.03 14.23
C SER A 93 -40.39 -19.17 14.07
N VAL A 94 -40.84 -20.40 14.34
CA VAL A 94 -40.16 -21.62 13.89
C VAL A 94 -41.02 -22.23 12.80
N ALA A 95 -40.48 -22.37 11.58
CA ALA A 95 -41.26 -22.80 10.43
C ALA A 95 -40.59 -23.95 9.67
N ASP A 96 -41.38 -24.96 9.35
CA ASP A 96 -40.95 -26.02 8.46
C ASP A 96 -40.86 -25.49 7.02
N LEU A 97 -39.63 -25.36 6.52
CA LEU A 97 -39.39 -25.02 5.12
C LEU A 97 -39.48 -26.25 4.19
N ALA A 98 -39.71 -27.43 4.75
CA ALA A 98 -39.73 -28.73 4.09
C ALA A 98 -38.43 -29.02 3.33
N VAL A 99 -37.30 -28.44 3.74
CA VAL A 99 -35.99 -28.62 3.09
C VAL A 99 -35.03 -29.46 3.93
N SER A 100 -35.26 -29.55 5.24
CA SER A 100 -34.50 -30.33 6.20
C SER A 100 -35.44 -31.03 7.19
N ASP A 101 -34.90 -31.97 7.93
CA ASP A 101 -35.40 -32.48 9.22
C ASP A 101 -35.42 -31.43 10.35
N HIS A 102 -34.66 -30.34 10.21
CA HIS A 102 -34.72 -29.16 11.06
C HIS A 102 -35.67 -28.08 10.49
N TYR A 103 -36.40 -27.41 11.39
CA TYR A 103 -37.23 -26.25 11.14
C TYR A 103 -36.41 -24.96 11.21
N CYS A 104 -36.76 -23.98 10.37
CA CYS A 104 -36.05 -22.71 10.32
C CYS A 104 -36.53 -21.79 11.44
N VAL A 105 -35.59 -21.37 12.28
CA VAL A 105 -35.84 -20.38 13.33
C VAL A 105 -35.65 -18.97 12.78
N PHE A 106 -36.73 -18.21 12.73
CA PHE A 106 -36.73 -16.78 12.39
C PHE A 106 -36.69 -15.96 13.68
N PHE A 107 -35.83 -14.95 13.72
CA PHE A 107 -35.73 -14.03 14.85
C PHE A 107 -35.31 -12.64 14.37
N ASN A 108 -35.76 -11.63 15.11
CA ASN A 108 -35.48 -10.22 14.81
C ASN A 108 -34.54 -9.64 15.87
N ILE A 109 -33.53 -8.90 15.43
CA ILE A 109 -32.59 -8.20 16.29
C ILE A 109 -32.94 -6.71 16.25
N THR A 110 -33.33 -6.14 17.38
CA THR A 110 -33.84 -4.76 17.44
C THR A 110 -32.76 -3.69 17.62
N SER A 111 -31.48 -4.06 17.72
CA SER A 111 -30.38 -3.14 18.11
C SER A 111 -29.17 -3.13 17.17
N PHE A 112 -29.33 -3.55 15.92
CA PHE A 112 -28.27 -3.47 14.90
C PHE A 112 -28.48 -2.27 13.99
N ASN A 113 -27.63 -1.24 14.13
CA ASN A 113 -27.42 -0.28 13.05
C ASN A 113 -26.70 -1.04 11.93
N GLN A 114 -27.41 -1.36 10.85
CA GLN A 114 -26.73 -1.74 9.62
C GLN A 114 -25.90 -0.54 9.17
N GLY A 115 -24.57 -0.62 9.31
CA GLY A 115 -23.70 0.29 8.59
C GLY A 115 -24.08 0.19 7.12
N GLU A 116 -24.47 1.31 6.52
CA GLU A 116 -24.74 1.36 5.08
C GLU A 116 -23.50 0.82 4.36
N ALA A 117 -23.71 -0.09 3.40
CA ALA A 117 -22.60 -0.62 2.63
C ALA A 117 -21.87 0.56 1.98
N PRO A 118 -20.54 0.70 2.16
CA PRO A 118 -19.82 1.88 1.69
C PRO A 118 -20.05 2.05 0.20
N VAL A 119 -20.67 3.17 -0.14
CA VAL A 119 -20.97 3.55 -1.50
C VAL A 119 -19.70 4.17 -2.07
N ARG A 120 -19.06 3.48 -3.03
CA ARG A 120 -17.87 4.03 -3.68
C ARG A 120 -18.25 4.68 -5.00
N THR A 121 -17.93 5.96 -5.13
CA THR A 121 -17.97 6.68 -6.39
C THR A 121 -16.69 6.37 -7.18
N VAL A 122 -16.82 5.98 -8.44
CA VAL A 122 -15.67 5.69 -9.31
C VAL A 122 -15.79 6.54 -10.58
N ARG A 123 -14.71 7.24 -10.92
CA ARG A 123 -14.58 7.94 -12.21
C ARG A 123 -13.82 7.04 -13.19
N ARG A 124 -14.34 6.82 -14.39
CA ARG A 124 -13.70 5.97 -15.40
C ARG A 124 -14.01 6.43 -16.83
N ARG A 125 -13.03 6.26 -17.72
CA ARG A 125 -13.19 6.33 -19.18
C ARG A 125 -13.25 4.93 -19.79
N TYR A 126 -14.10 4.74 -20.79
CA TYR A 126 -14.17 3.50 -21.56
C TYR A 126 -13.36 3.66 -22.85
N ILE A 127 -12.11 3.21 -22.81
CA ILE A 127 -11.18 3.28 -23.95
C ILE A 127 -11.23 1.91 -24.65
N THR A 128 -12.12 1.77 -25.62
CA THR A 128 -12.16 0.62 -26.52
C THR A 128 -11.15 0.81 -27.66
N SER A 129 -10.85 -0.24 -28.42
CA SER A 129 -9.96 -0.14 -29.58
C SER A 129 -10.49 0.85 -30.64
N GLU A 130 -11.81 0.94 -30.80
CA GLU A 130 -12.48 1.90 -31.68
C GLU A 130 -12.29 3.35 -31.20
N VAL A 131 -12.50 3.60 -29.91
CA VAL A 131 -12.26 4.93 -29.30
C VAL A 131 -10.80 5.33 -29.45
N ALA A 132 -9.86 4.39 -29.27
CA ALA A 132 -8.44 4.63 -29.46
C ALA A 132 -8.08 4.94 -30.93
N ALA A 133 -8.74 4.30 -31.90
CA ALA A 133 -8.58 4.60 -33.32
C ALA A 133 -9.13 6.00 -33.67
N ASN A 134 -10.32 6.36 -33.16
CA ASN A 134 -10.92 7.68 -33.35
C ASN A 134 -10.05 8.78 -32.73
N PHE A 135 -9.51 8.54 -31.54
CA PHE A 135 -8.55 9.43 -30.88
C PHE A 135 -7.35 9.73 -31.80
N MET A 136 -6.77 8.70 -32.41
CA MET A 136 -5.65 8.86 -33.34
C MET A 136 -6.06 9.58 -34.62
N GLY A 137 -7.24 9.28 -35.18
CA GLY A 137 -7.74 9.98 -36.36
C GLY A 137 -7.88 11.49 -36.15
N ILE A 138 -8.38 11.92 -34.99
CA ILE A 138 -8.49 13.35 -34.66
C ILE A 138 -7.10 13.99 -34.54
N LEU A 139 -6.15 13.34 -33.85
CA LEU A 139 -4.80 13.87 -33.70
C LEU A 139 -4.04 13.98 -35.03
N GLN A 140 -4.29 13.08 -35.98
CA GLN A 140 -3.73 13.17 -37.32
C GLN A 140 -4.30 14.35 -38.11
N SER A 141 -5.58 14.69 -37.90
CA SER A 141 -6.22 15.85 -38.53
C SER A 141 -5.86 17.20 -37.89
N THR A 142 -5.26 17.18 -36.69
CA THR A 142 -4.86 18.37 -35.92
C THR A 142 -3.35 18.32 -35.61
N PRO A 143 -2.50 18.65 -36.61
CA PRO A 143 -1.06 18.55 -36.46
C PRO A 143 -0.54 19.40 -35.29
N ALA A 144 0.60 19.01 -34.74
CA ALA A 144 1.23 19.80 -33.67
C ALA A 144 1.78 21.09 -34.25
N GLU A 145 1.60 22.19 -33.52
CA GLU A 145 2.39 23.40 -33.76
C GLU A 145 3.82 23.14 -33.25
N ILE A 146 4.75 22.90 -34.18
CA ILE A 146 6.17 22.77 -33.89
C ILE A 146 6.81 24.13 -34.22
N LEU A 147 6.63 25.10 -33.33
CA LEU A 147 7.28 26.40 -33.40
C LEU A 147 8.36 26.50 -32.32
N PRO A 148 9.41 27.31 -32.51
CA PRO A 148 10.30 27.68 -31.43
C PRO A 148 9.48 28.36 -30.33
N ALA A 149 9.31 27.68 -29.21
CA ALA A 149 8.51 28.16 -28.10
C ALA A 149 9.19 27.79 -26.77
N PRO A 150 8.90 28.53 -25.69
CA PRO A 150 9.40 28.16 -24.36
C PRO A 150 8.98 26.74 -23.98
N CYS A 151 9.85 26.03 -23.28
CA CYS A 151 9.64 24.62 -22.89
C CYS A 151 8.27 24.36 -22.24
N ASN A 152 7.83 25.26 -21.35
CA ASN A 152 6.50 25.18 -20.70
C ASN A 152 5.36 25.19 -21.73
N PHE A 153 5.41 26.09 -22.70
CA PHE A 153 4.37 26.23 -23.73
C PHE A 153 4.25 24.96 -24.58
N ILE A 154 5.38 24.35 -24.95
CA ILE A 154 5.40 23.11 -25.73
C ILE A 154 4.68 21.98 -24.96
N VAL A 155 4.99 21.85 -23.66
CA VAL A 155 4.38 20.82 -22.80
C VAL A 155 2.90 21.09 -22.57
N ASP A 156 2.52 22.33 -22.32
CA ASP A 156 1.12 22.71 -22.06
C ASP A 156 0.25 22.53 -23.30
N ASN A 157 0.74 22.89 -24.49
CA ASN A 157 0.05 22.66 -25.75
C ASN A 157 -0.13 21.15 -26.01
N PHE A 158 0.94 20.37 -25.81
CA PHE A 158 0.90 18.92 -25.94
C PHE A 158 -0.14 18.29 -25.01
N ASN A 159 -0.09 18.63 -23.72
CA ASN A 159 -1.02 18.11 -22.71
C ASN A 159 -2.46 18.53 -23.01
N SER A 160 -2.70 19.79 -23.37
CA SER A 160 -4.02 20.33 -23.65
C SER A 160 -4.66 19.66 -24.86
N ARG A 161 -3.89 19.49 -25.95
CA ARG A 161 -4.37 18.79 -27.16
C ARG A 161 -4.75 17.34 -26.89
N LEU A 162 -3.90 16.61 -26.16
CA LEU A 162 -4.20 15.23 -25.81
C LEU A 162 -5.43 15.11 -24.91
N LYS A 163 -5.53 15.97 -23.89
CA LYS A 163 -6.65 15.98 -22.95
C LYS A 163 -7.96 16.34 -23.63
N SER A 164 -8.00 17.41 -24.43
CA SER A 164 -9.22 17.84 -25.14
C SER A 164 -9.69 16.79 -26.15
N THR A 165 -8.76 16.16 -26.87
CA THR A 165 -9.09 15.09 -27.80
C THR A 165 -9.65 13.87 -27.07
N LEU A 166 -9.04 13.48 -25.95
CA LEU A 166 -9.54 12.36 -25.14
C LEU A 166 -10.90 12.66 -24.50
N ASP A 167 -11.13 13.91 -24.07
CA ASP A 167 -12.42 14.37 -23.54
C ASP A 167 -13.53 14.33 -24.58
N SER A 168 -13.21 14.65 -25.84
CA SER A 168 -14.15 14.57 -26.96
C SER A 168 -14.55 13.13 -27.29
N VAL A 169 -13.60 12.20 -27.38
CA VAL A 169 -13.88 10.81 -27.79
C VAL A 169 -14.29 9.88 -26.64
N ALA A 170 -13.90 10.22 -25.40
CA ALA A 170 -14.08 9.36 -24.23
C ALA A 170 -14.25 10.19 -22.95
N PRO A 171 -15.38 10.90 -22.77
CA PRO A 171 -15.61 11.75 -21.61
C PRO A 171 -15.55 10.97 -20.29
N LEU A 172 -15.14 11.66 -19.22
CA LEU A 172 -15.01 11.05 -17.90
C LEU A 172 -16.40 10.79 -17.29
N LEU A 173 -16.73 9.51 -17.07
CA LEU A 173 -18.01 9.12 -16.48
C LEU A 173 -17.87 8.81 -14.98
N THR A 174 -18.80 9.30 -14.18
CA THR A 174 -18.88 9.02 -12.74
C THR A 174 -19.96 7.97 -12.49
N LYS A 175 -19.60 6.87 -11.83
CA LYS A 175 -20.54 5.80 -11.47
C LYS A 175 -20.43 5.42 -10.00
N THR A 176 -21.59 5.36 -9.36
CA THR A 176 -21.74 4.92 -7.97
C THR A 176 -21.89 3.40 -7.92
N ILE A 177 -20.96 2.71 -7.25
CA ILE A 177 -20.96 1.26 -7.14
C ILE A 177 -21.29 0.84 -5.71
N LYS A 178 -22.49 0.27 -5.51
CA LYS A 178 -22.83 -0.49 -4.30
C LYS A 178 -22.29 -1.91 -4.48
N ARG A 179 -21.23 -2.31 -3.77
CA ARG A 179 -20.66 -3.66 -3.92
C ARG A 179 -20.80 -4.50 -2.66
N LYS A 180 -21.56 -5.60 -2.77
CA LYS A 180 -21.17 -6.89 -2.18
C LYS A 180 -20.49 -7.68 -3.30
N PRO A 181 -19.16 -7.90 -3.28
CA PRO A 181 -18.48 -8.65 -4.33
C PRO A 181 -19.02 -10.08 -4.40
N THR A 182 -19.49 -10.51 -5.58
CA THR A 182 -19.88 -11.90 -5.81
C THR A 182 -18.63 -12.79 -5.74
N PRO A 183 -18.61 -13.82 -4.88
CA PRO A 183 -17.45 -14.69 -4.74
C PRO A 183 -17.02 -15.31 -6.07
N PRO A 184 -15.70 -15.46 -6.34
CA PRO A 184 -15.19 -15.96 -7.61
C PRO A 184 -15.81 -17.31 -8.03
N TRP A 185 -15.94 -18.24 -7.08
CA TRP A 185 -16.52 -19.57 -7.31
C TRP A 185 -18.01 -19.56 -7.67
N ARG A 186 -18.72 -18.43 -7.52
CA ARG A 186 -20.13 -18.28 -7.95
C ARG A 186 -20.28 -17.68 -9.35
N LYS A 187 -19.18 -17.29 -10.03
CA LYS A 187 -19.22 -16.74 -11.39
C LYS A 187 -19.30 -17.81 -12.49
N ASN A 188 -19.36 -19.09 -12.12
CA ASN A 188 -19.47 -20.21 -13.07
C ASN A 188 -20.89 -20.29 -13.68
N LYS A 189 -20.98 -20.44 -15.00
CA LYS A 189 -22.22 -20.60 -15.78
C LYS A 189 -23.06 -21.79 -15.29
N GLU A 190 -22.43 -22.92 -15.00
CA GLU A 190 -23.08 -24.15 -14.52
C GLU A 190 -23.81 -23.94 -13.18
N ILE A 191 -23.15 -23.27 -12.24
CA ILE A 191 -23.74 -22.94 -10.93
C ILE A 191 -24.94 -22.00 -11.08
N ASN A 192 -24.87 -21.06 -12.03
CA ASN A 192 -25.98 -20.15 -12.30
C ASN A 192 -27.18 -20.87 -12.93
N GLU A 193 -26.94 -21.87 -13.78
CA GLU A 193 -28.00 -22.71 -14.36
C GLU A 193 -28.67 -23.59 -13.29
N LEU A 194 -27.89 -24.23 -12.41
CA LEU A 194 -28.42 -24.98 -11.27
C LEU A 194 -29.24 -24.10 -10.33
N LYS A 195 -28.79 -22.86 -10.09
CA LYS A 195 -29.55 -21.87 -9.30
C LYS A 195 -30.89 -21.54 -9.95
N ARG A 196 -30.94 -21.37 -11.27
CA ARG A 196 -32.19 -21.12 -12.02
C ARG A 196 -33.15 -22.31 -11.90
N LYS A 197 -32.64 -23.55 -12.02
CA LYS A 197 -33.42 -24.79 -11.83
C LYS A 197 -34.00 -24.87 -10.42
N CYS A 198 -33.20 -24.58 -9.38
CA CYS A 198 -33.69 -24.52 -8.00
C CYS A 198 -34.83 -23.52 -7.82
N ARG A 199 -34.67 -22.29 -8.34
CA ARG A 199 -35.72 -21.26 -8.27
C ARG A 199 -36.99 -21.63 -9.04
N SER A 200 -36.86 -22.36 -10.14
CA SER A 200 -38.01 -22.88 -10.90
C SER A 200 -38.77 -23.94 -10.09
N ALA A 201 -38.04 -24.91 -9.52
CA ALA A 201 -38.62 -25.94 -8.65
C ALA A 201 -39.26 -25.34 -7.39
N GLU A 202 -38.63 -24.33 -6.79
CA GLU A 202 -39.15 -23.62 -5.61
C GLU A 202 -40.48 -22.94 -5.91
N ARG A 203 -40.58 -22.21 -7.03
CA ARG A 203 -41.83 -21.58 -7.46
C ARG A 203 -42.94 -22.61 -7.72
N ARG A 204 -42.60 -23.74 -8.33
CA ARG A 204 -43.55 -24.83 -8.61
C ARG A 204 -44.09 -25.47 -7.32
N TRP A 205 -43.22 -25.73 -6.36
CA TRP A 205 -43.63 -26.25 -5.05
C TRP A 205 -44.46 -25.24 -4.27
N ARG A 206 -44.05 -23.95 -4.23
CA ARG A 206 -44.82 -22.90 -3.56
C ARG A 206 -46.24 -22.75 -4.11
N LYS A 207 -46.42 -22.94 -5.43
CA LYS A 207 -47.74 -22.86 -6.10
C LYS A 207 -48.62 -24.08 -5.79
N ASN A 208 -48.07 -25.29 -5.91
CA ASN A 208 -48.89 -26.51 -5.95
C ASN A 208 -48.91 -27.26 -4.61
N LYS A 209 -47.93 -27.03 -3.72
CA LYS A 209 -47.76 -27.67 -2.40
C LYS A 209 -47.74 -29.21 -2.38
N LEU A 210 -47.69 -29.87 -3.54
CA LEU A 210 -47.58 -31.32 -3.67
C LEU A 210 -46.21 -31.85 -3.20
N THR A 211 -46.21 -33.03 -2.58
CA THR A 211 -45.04 -33.77 -2.09
C THR A 211 -44.01 -34.02 -3.19
N VAL A 212 -44.45 -34.44 -4.38
CA VAL A 212 -43.57 -34.67 -5.55
C VAL A 212 -42.79 -33.41 -5.94
N HIS A 213 -43.41 -32.24 -5.87
CA HIS A 213 -42.72 -30.97 -6.16
C HIS A 213 -41.73 -30.57 -5.07
N CYS A 214 -42.00 -30.95 -3.81
CA CYS A 214 -41.08 -30.76 -2.69
C CYS A 214 -39.82 -31.62 -2.86
N GLU A 215 -39.97 -32.88 -3.27
CA GLU A 215 -38.85 -33.80 -3.54
C GLU A 215 -37.97 -33.30 -4.69
N ILE A 216 -38.58 -32.82 -5.78
CA ILE A 216 -37.86 -32.19 -6.89
C ILE A 216 -37.07 -30.97 -6.40
N LEU A 217 -37.66 -30.10 -5.57
CA LEU A 217 -36.96 -28.97 -4.98
C LEU A 217 -35.76 -29.41 -4.13
N ARG A 218 -35.95 -30.39 -3.24
CA ARG A 218 -34.87 -30.94 -2.41
C ARG A 218 -33.71 -31.49 -3.25
N GLN A 219 -34.02 -32.25 -4.30
CA GLN A 219 -33.01 -32.80 -5.20
C GLN A 219 -32.22 -31.70 -5.93
N GLN A 220 -32.91 -30.69 -6.47
CA GLN A 220 -32.25 -29.57 -7.16
C GLN A 220 -31.38 -28.77 -6.19
N LEU A 221 -31.86 -28.52 -4.97
CA LEU A 221 -31.11 -27.79 -3.94
C LEU A 221 -29.85 -28.54 -3.51
N LYS A 222 -29.92 -29.88 -3.34
CA LYS A 222 -28.77 -30.73 -3.04
C LYS A 222 -27.73 -30.64 -4.15
N SER A 223 -28.15 -30.74 -5.42
CA SER A 223 -27.25 -30.60 -6.58
C SER A 223 -26.58 -29.22 -6.63
N TYR A 224 -27.34 -28.14 -6.40
CA TYR A 224 -26.80 -26.79 -6.36
C TYR A 224 -25.78 -26.59 -5.24
N ASN A 225 -26.10 -27.00 -4.01
CA ASN A 225 -25.22 -26.86 -2.86
C ASN A 225 -23.92 -27.66 -3.04
N ASN A 226 -24.01 -28.87 -3.60
CA ASN A 226 -22.85 -29.69 -3.92
C ASN A 226 -21.95 -29.03 -4.97
N ALA A 227 -22.53 -28.47 -6.04
CA ALA A 227 -21.77 -27.76 -7.07
C ALA A 227 -21.05 -26.52 -6.52
N VAL A 228 -21.73 -25.73 -5.68
CA VAL A 228 -21.13 -24.56 -5.01
C VAL A 228 -19.99 -24.97 -4.08
N ARG A 229 -20.17 -26.05 -3.30
CA ARG A 229 -19.13 -26.59 -2.42
C ARG A 229 -17.92 -27.07 -3.21
N LYS A 230 -18.13 -27.85 -4.29
CA LYS A 230 -17.07 -28.34 -5.16
C LYS A 230 -16.28 -27.20 -5.82
N ALA A 231 -16.96 -26.19 -6.34
CA ALA A 231 -16.31 -25.03 -6.94
C ALA A 231 -15.52 -24.20 -5.92
N ARG A 232 -16.03 -24.06 -4.69
CA ARG A 232 -15.29 -23.39 -3.61
C ARG A 232 -14.01 -24.15 -3.26
N ILE A 233 -14.10 -25.48 -3.08
CA ILE A 233 -12.93 -26.32 -2.80
C ILE A 233 -11.92 -26.21 -3.94
N SER A 234 -12.35 -26.43 -5.19
CA SER A 234 -11.49 -26.35 -6.36
C SER A 234 -10.76 -25.01 -6.49
N HIS A 235 -11.45 -23.90 -6.21
CA HIS A 235 -10.85 -22.57 -6.27
C HIS A 235 -9.70 -22.40 -5.28
N PHE A 236 -9.92 -22.74 -4.00
CA PHE A 236 -8.87 -22.64 -2.98
C PHE A 236 -7.75 -23.66 -3.20
N SER A 237 -8.07 -24.89 -3.62
CA SER A 237 -7.06 -25.89 -3.98
C SER A 237 -6.16 -25.41 -5.11
N GLN A 238 -6.73 -24.86 -6.20
CA GLN A 238 -5.94 -24.30 -7.31
C GLN A 238 -5.09 -23.12 -6.88
N LEU A 239 -5.63 -22.23 -6.04
CA LEU A 239 -4.89 -21.07 -5.54
C LEU A 239 -3.68 -21.49 -4.72
N ILE A 240 -3.84 -22.49 -3.84
CA ILE A 240 -2.75 -23.05 -3.03
C ILE A 240 -1.71 -23.74 -3.93
N THR A 241 -2.15 -24.59 -4.87
CA THR A 241 -1.24 -25.34 -5.75
C THR A 241 -0.43 -24.39 -6.65
N ASN A 242 -1.07 -23.39 -7.25
CA ASN A 242 -0.42 -22.46 -8.17
C ASN A 242 0.58 -21.53 -7.47
N HIS A 243 0.44 -21.32 -6.16
CA HIS A 243 1.27 -20.41 -5.39
C HIS A 243 2.07 -21.11 -4.27
N LYS A 244 2.35 -22.42 -4.43
CA LYS A 244 3.07 -23.23 -3.44
C LYS A 244 4.45 -22.67 -3.04
N ASN A 245 5.12 -21.96 -3.96
CA ASN A 245 6.45 -21.36 -3.75
C ASN A 245 6.39 -19.89 -3.31
N ASN A 246 5.21 -19.33 -3.00
CA ASN A 246 5.07 -17.95 -2.55
C ASN A 246 4.45 -17.89 -1.13
N PRO A 247 5.28 -17.90 -0.07
CA PRO A 247 4.82 -17.91 1.31
C PRO A 247 3.90 -16.74 1.65
N ARG A 248 4.16 -15.54 1.13
CA ARG A 248 3.35 -14.34 1.39
C ARG A 248 1.90 -14.52 0.92
N LEU A 249 1.71 -15.15 -0.23
CA LEU A 249 0.40 -15.35 -0.84
C LEU A 249 -0.37 -16.51 -0.18
N LEU A 250 0.34 -17.53 0.30
CA LEU A 250 -0.25 -18.60 1.10
C LEU A 250 -0.72 -18.08 2.47
N PHE A 251 0.10 -17.29 3.16
CA PHE A 251 -0.29 -16.67 4.44
C PHE A 251 -1.45 -15.68 4.27
N SER A 252 -1.49 -14.89 3.19
CA SER A 252 -2.63 -14.02 2.93
C SER A 252 -3.92 -14.82 2.66
N THR A 253 -3.83 -15.92 1.93
CA THR A 253 -4.97 -16.83 1.68
C THR A 253 -5.46 -17.48 2.97
N PHE A 254 -4.55 -17.92 3.84
CA PHE A 254 -4.88 -18.47 5.14
C PHE A 254 -5.60 -17.44 6.02
N ASN A 255 -5.08 -16.21 6.07
CA ASN A 255 -5.71 -15.13 6.83
C ASN A 255 -7.13 -14.80 6.32
N ILE A 256 -7.37 -14.89 5.01
CA ILE A 256 -8.73 -14.75 4.44
C ILE A 256 -9.68 -15.85 4.92
N LEU A 257 -9.17 -17.05 5.21
CA LEU A 257 -9.95 -18.21 5.65
C LEU A 257 -10.17 -18.26 7.17
N THR A 258 -9.20 -17.77 7.96
CA THR A 258 -9.19 -17.92 9.43
C THR A 258 -9.53 -16.65 10.19
N ALA A 259 -9.24 -15.48 9.64
CA ALA A 259 -9.61 -14.23 10.28
C ALA A 259 -11.06 -13.90 9.96
N SER A 260 -11.86 -13.65 11.02
CA SER A 260 -12.92 -12.67 10.91
C SER A 260 -12.24 -11.40 10.40
N ASN A 261 -12.65 -10.87 9.25
CA ASN A 261 -12.32 -9.49 8.90
C ASN A 261 -12.73 -8.66 10.12
N SER A 262 -11.79 -8.32 11.01
CA SER A 262 -11.91 -7.07 11.72
C SER A 262 -12.05 -6.09 10.59
N ASN A 263 -13.26 -5.56 10.43
CA ASN A 263 -13.50 -4.46 9.53
C ASN A 263 -12.57 -3.37 10.06
N LYS A 264 -11.31 -3.33 9.60
CA LYS A 264 -10.50 -2.13 9.64
C LYS A 264 -11.34 -1.16 8.84
N VAL A 265 -12.11 -0.35 9.56
CA VAL A 265 -12.93 0.70 9.01
C VAL A 265 -11.93 1.65 8.37
N PHE A 266 -11.64 1.44 7.09
CA PHE A 266 -11.01 2.47 6.30
C PHE A 266 -11.99 3.64 6.33
N LYS A 267 -11.57 4.76 6.92
CA LYS A 267 -12.33 6.01 6.85
C LYS A 267 -12.71 6.23 5.40
N THR A 268 -13.98 6.50 5.13
CA THR A 268 -14.42 6.89 3.80
C THR A 268 -13.62 8.12 3.37
N PRO A 269 -12.94 8.08 2.22
CA PRO A 269 -12.21 9.24 1.71
C PRO A 269 -13.16 10.45 1.62
N THR A 270 -12.71 11.58 2.16
CA THR A 270 -13.37 12.89 2.09
C THR A 270 -12.29 13.92 1.75
N ASP A 271 -12.70 15.04 1.16
CA ASP A 271 -11.76 16.13 0.84
C ASP A 271 -11.10 16.66 2.13
N ASP A 272 -11.87 16.79 3.21
CA ASP A 272 -11.33 17.15 4.54
C ASP A 272 -10.27 16.17 5.05
N LEU A 273 -10.44 14.86 4.82
CA LEU A 273 -9.43 13.89 5.22
C LEU A 273 -8.16 14.03 4.38
N CYS A 274 -8.28 14.34 3.09
CA CYS A 274 -7.13 14.65 2.24
C CYS A 274 -6.39 15.89 2.75
N GLU A 275 -7.13 16.96 3.09
CA GLU A 275 -6.58 18.19 3.66
C GLU A 275 -5.84 17.92 4.98
N ASN A 276 -6.45 17.15 5.90
CA ASN A 276 -5.82 16.76 7.15
C ASN A 276 -4.51 15.98 6.95
N PHE A 277 -4.43 15.12 5.93
CA PHE A 277 -3.16 14.46 5.58
C PHE A 277 -2.14 15.46 5.04
N ALA A 278 -2.55 16.39 4.19
CA ALA A 278 -1.67 17.43 3.66
C ALA A 278 -1.11 18.32 4.78
N ASP A 279 -1.96 18.75 5.71
CA ASP A 279 -1.58 19.48 6.92
C ASP A 279 -0.61 18.69 7.79
N HIS A 280 -0.90 17.42 8.04
CA HIS A 280 -0.03 16.57 8.84
C HIS A 280 1.37 16.44 8.22
N PHE A 281 1.46 16.14 6.92
CA PHE A 281 2.75 16.00 6.25
C PHE A 281 3.54 17.31 6.27
N ARG A 282 2.89 18.46 6.03
CA ARG A 282 3.58 19.78 6.08
C ARG A 282 4.02 20.15 7.48
N THR A 283 3.12 20.03 8.46
CA THR A 283 3.37 20.41 9.85
C THR A 283 4.50 19.57 10.43
N LYS A 284 4.52 18.26 10.17
CA LYS A 284 5.59 17.38 10.61
C LYS A 284 6.97 17.86 10.15
N ILE A 285 7.11 18.24 8.88
CA ILE A 285 8.40 18.70 8.34
C ILE A 285 8.77 20.08 8.89
N LYS A 286 7.78 20.98 9.03
CA LYS A 286 7.98 22.29 9.64
C LYS A 286 8.47 22.17 11.09
N ASP A 287 7.87 21.27 11.87
CA ASP A 287 8.21 21.03 13.26
C ASP A 287 9.64 20.47 13.38
N ILE A 288 10.00 19.47 12.56
CA ILE A 288 11.36 18.92 12.51
C ILE A 288 12.38 20.02 12.21
N ARG A 289 12.16 20.82 11.15
CA ARG A 289 13.08 21.90 10.77
C ARG A 289 13.18 22.99 11.84
N SER A 290 12.06 23.35 12.49
CA SER A 290 12.06 24.33 13.58
C SER A 290 12.87 23.86 14.80
N CYS A 291 12.78 22.56 15.13
CA CYS A 291 13.58 21.95 16.18
C CYS A 291 15.08 22.00 15.84
N LEU A 292 15.45 21.71 14.59
CA LEU A 292 16.85 21.73 14.15
C LEU A 292 17.43 23.16 14.13
N LEU A 293 16.65 24.17 13.75
CA LEU A 293 17.07 25.59 13.81
C LEU A 293 17.44 26.03 15.23
N SER A 294 16.71 25.57 16.25
CA SER A 294 17.04 25.90 17.65
C SER A 294 18.39 25.34 18.10
N HIS A 295 18.87 24.25 17.47
CA HIS A 295 20.16 23.64 17.74
C HIS A 295 21.31 24.29 16.94
N GLN A 296 21.03 24.91 15.79
CA GLN A 296 22.04 25.55 14.94
C GLN A 296 22.67 26.80 15.56
N VAL A 297 21.93 27.56 16.38
CA VAL A 297 22.42 28.82 17.00
C VAL A 297 23.62 28.59 17.93
N LEU A 298 23.84 27.36 18.40
CA LEU A 298 24.97 26.99 19.27
C LEU A 298 26.21 26.51 18.50
N SER A 299 26.09 26.26 17.19
CA SER A 299 27.10 25.59 16.37
C SER A 299 27.55 26.50 15.21
N VAL A 300 28.18 27.63 15.52
CA VAL A 300 28.85 28.47 14.52
C VAL A 300 30.33 28.18 14.57
N ASN A 301 30.81 27.33 13.65
CA ASN A 301 32.13 27.35 13.01
C ASN A 301 32.45 25.97 12.41
N ALA A 302 32.02 25.75 11.17
CA ALA A 302 32.67 24.79 10.29
C ALA A 302 32.51 25.29 8.86
N SER A 303 33.46 26.10 8.39
CA SER A 303 33.62 26.31 6.96
C SER A 303 33.96 24.95 6.34
N GLU A 304 33.00 24.36 5.63
CA GLU A 304 33.28 23.20 4.76
C GLU A 304 34.34 23.66 3.75
N LEU A 305 35.55 23.10 3.86
CA LEU A 305 36.64 23.32 2.91
C LEU A 305 36.25 22.59 1.61
N LEU A 306 35.43 23.27 0.79
CA LEU A 306 34.99 22.75 -0.50
C LEU A 306 36.18 22.82 -1.47
N SER A 307 36.74 21.65 -1.81
CA SER A 307 37.68 21.55 -2.93
C SER A 307 36.94 21.85 -4.23
N LEU A 308 37.49 22.75 -5.04
CA LEU A 308 36.94 23.03 -6.37
C LEU A 308 36.96 21.77 -7.24
N PRO A 309 35.88 21.45 -7.95
CA PRO A 309 35.81 20.27 -8.80
C PRO A 309 36.73 20.43 -10.02
N GLU A 310 37.45 19.36 -10.37
CA GLU A 310 38.41 19.35 -11.49
C GLU A 310 37.72 19.33 -12.86
N GLU A 311 36.58 18.63 -12.98
CA GLU A 311 35.72 18.57 -14.18
C GLU A 311 34.33 19.12 -13.82
N THR A 312 33.73 19.89 -14.72
CA THR A 312 32.35 20.38 -14.55
C THR A 312 31.44 19.89 -15.67
N LEU A 313 30.17 19.68 -15.32
CA LEU A 313 29.11 19.35 -16.28
C LEU A 313 28.24 20.59 -16.52
N GLU A 314 28.58 21.34 -17.57
CA GLU A 314 27.95 22.64 -17.86
C GLU A 314 26.66 22.52 -18.69
N SER A 315 26.56 21.49 -19.54
CA SER A 315 25.43 21.28 -20.45
C SER A 315 25.09 19.80 -20.62
N PHE A 316 23.81 19.52 -20.85
CA PHE A 316 23.34 18.18 -21.21
C PHE A 316 23.58 17.88 -22.68
N ALA A 317 23.95 16.63 -22.98
CA ALA A 317 23.91 16.12 -24.35
C ALA A 317 22.46 15.98 -24.82
N LEU A 318 22.21 16.32 -26.08
CA LEU A 318 20.91 16.12 -26.71
C LEU A 318 20.63 14.63 -26.85
N VAL A 319 19.37 14.29 -26.60
CA VAL A 319 18.87 12.92 -26.67
C VAL A 319 18.50 12.61 -28.11
N ASP A 320 18.87 11.41 -28.57
CA ASP A 320 18.44 10.87 -29.85
C ASP A 320 17.17 9.99 -29.68
N ALA A 321 16.47 9.75 -30.79
CA ALA A 321 15.24 8.94 -30.80
C ALA A 321 15.47 7.53 -30.22
N ARG A 322 16.64 6.93 -30.48
CA ARG A 322 17.00 5.60 -29.97
C ARG A 322 17.09 5.57 -28.44
N THR A 323 17.76 6.55 -27.84
CA THR A 323 17.92 6.66 -26.39
C THR A 323 16.58 6.96 -25.74
N LEU A 324 15.79 7.86 -26.33
CA LEU A 324 14.44 8.16 -25.87
C LEU A 324 13.56 6.89 -25.88
N GLY A 325 13.52 6.15 -26.98
CA GLY A 325 12.73 4.92 -27.10
C GLY A 325 13.14 3.85 -26.09
N ARG A 326 14.46 3.72 -25.83
CA ARG A 326 14.97 2.82 -24.79
C ARG A 326 14.45 3.22 -23.41
N VAL A 327 14.60 4.49 -23.02
CA VAL A 327 14.13 4.99 -21.71
C VAL A 327 12.61 4.82 -21.57
N PHE A 328 11.88 5.18 -22.62
CA PHE A 328 10.42 5.09 -22.67
C PHE A 328 9.92 3.65 -22.50
N SER A 329 10.64 2.66 -23.04
CA SER A 329 10.33 1.24 -22.84
C SER A 329 10.57 0.78 -21.39
N GLN A 330 11.62 1.27 -20.73
CA GLN A 330 12.06 0.82 -19.40
C GLN A 330 11.23 1.40 -18.25
N VAL A 331 10.75 2.64 -18.36
CA VAL A 331 10.00 3.28 -17.27
C VAL A 331 8.62 2.64 -17.12
N ASN A 332 8.24 2.28 -15.90
CA ASN A 332 6.96 1.60 -15.65
C ASN A 332 5.75 2.44 -16.11
N PRO A 333 4.73 1.84 -16.75
CA PRO A 333 3.55 2.55 -17.26
C PRO A 333 2.54 2.90 -16.15
N THR A 334 3.00 3.58 -15.10
CA THR A 334 2.15 4.00 -13.98
C THR A 334 1.49 5.33 -14.31
N THR A 335 0.16 5.32 -14.44
CA THR A 335 -0.63 6.53 -14.73
C THR A 335 -0.72 7.46 -13.53
N CYS A 336 -0.37 8.72 -13.77
CA CYS A 336 -0.66 9.85 -12.89
C CYS A 336 -2.04 10.44 -13.25
N PRO A 337 -2.87 10.86 -12.27
CA PRO A 337 -4.08 11.62 -12.56
C PRO A 337 -3.83 12.93 -13.33
N LEU A 338 -2.62 13.48 -13.24
CA LEU A 338 -2.20 14.67 -13.99
C LEU A 338 -1.76 14.36 -15.43
N ASP A 339 -1.59 13.09 -15.80
CA ASP A 339 -1.28 12.73 -17.18
C ASP A 339 -2.47 13.09 -18.09
N PRO A 340 -2.23 13.67 -19.29
CA PRO A 340 -3.31 14.08 -20.18
C PRO A 340 -4.12 12.89 -20.70
N ILE A 341 -3.49 11.72 -20.81
CA ILE A 341 -4.11 10.44 -21.18
C ILE A 341 -3.50 9.30 -20.37
N PRO A 342 -4.17 8.14 -20.24
CA PRO A 342 -3.59 6.99 -19.55
C PRO A 342 -2.24 6.58 -20.16
N THR A 343 -1.25 6.33 -19.30
CA THR A 343 0.12 6.01 -19.74
C THR A 343 0.18 4.80 -20.67
N SER A 344 -0.67 3.79 -20.46
CA SER A 344 -0.75 2.64 -21.35
C SER A 344 -1.16 3.00 -22.78
N LEU A 345 -2.06 3.98 -22.93
CA LEU A 345 -2.50 4.50 -24.23
C LEU A 345 -1.41 5.38 -24.86
N LEU A 346 -0.74 6.21 -24.05
CA LEU A 346 0.41 6.99 -24.51
C LEU A 346 1.51 6.06 -25.05
N LYS A 347 1.77 4.94 -24.36
CA LYS A 347 2.76 3.95 -24.79
C LYS A 347 2.40 3.23 -26.07
N SER A 348 1.12 2.89 -26.29
CA SER A 348 0.71 2.23 -27.54
C SER A 348 0.91 3.10 -28.77
N PHE A 349 0.98 4.42 -28.59
CA PHE A 349 1.15 5.39 -29.68
C PHE A 349 2.52 6.08 -29.66
N TYR A 350 3.53 5.48 -29.00
CA TYR A 350 4.88 6.07 -28.91
C TYR A 350 5.42 6.51 -30.27
N GLY A 351 5.32 5.65 -31.30
CA GLY A 351 5.85 5.95 -32.64
C GLY A 351 5.22 7.18 -33.31
N PHE A 352 3.98 7.54 -32.95
CA PHE A 352 3.35 8.78 -33.46
C PHE A 352 3.83 10.03 -32.71
N PHE A 353 4.12 9.90 -31.42
CA PHE A 353 4.52 11.02 -30.57
C PHE A 353 6.04 11.19 -30.44
N GLU A 354 6.84 10.31 -31.04
CA GLU A 354 8.30 10.23 -30.84
C GLU A 354 8.99 11.58 -31.08
N GLU A 355 8.72 12.25 -32.21
CA GLU A 355 9.32 13.56 -32.53
C GLU A 355 8.91 14.65 -31.53
N GLN A 356 7.65 14.63 -31.08
CA GLN A 356 7.14 15.61 -30.11
C GLN A 356 7.76 15.39 -28.73
N PHE A 357 7.88 14.13 -28.30
CA PHE A 357 8.59 13.79 -27.08
C PHE A 357 10.05 14.22 -27.17
N LEU A 358 10.72 13.92 -28.28
CA LEU A 358 12.12 14.31 -28.48
C LEU A 358 12.31 15.82 -28.40
N ASN A 359 11.42 16.59 -29.04
CA ASN A 359 11.42 18.04 -28.96
C ASN A 359 11.22 18.55 -27.52
N ILE A 360 10.24 18.02 -26.79
CA ILE A 360 10.00 18.38 -25.38
C ILE A 360 11.23 18.11 -24.52
N MET A 361 11.82 16.91 -24.63
CA MET A 361 12.97 16.52 -23.80
C MET A 361 14.19 17.38 -24.13
N ASN A 362 14.53 17.54 -25.40
CA ASN A 362 15.70 18.32 -25.80
C ASN A 362 15.53 19.82 -25.53
N CYS A 363 14.32 20.37 -25.67
CA CYS A 363 14.03 21.75 -25.29
C CYS A 363 14.28 21.97 -23.78
N SER A 364 13.81 21.06 -22.93
CA SER A 364 14.07 21.14 -21.47
C SER A 364 15.56 21.10 -21.14
N LEU A 365 16.30 20.17 -21.75
CA LEU A 365 17.74 19.98 -21.52
C LEU A 365 18.57 21.18 -22.02
N GLN A 366 18.25 21.72 -23.19
CA GLN A 366 18.94 22.88 -23.76
C GLN A 366 18.70 24.16 -22.97
N MET A 367 17.43 24.41 -22.60
CA MET A 367 17.06 25.63 -21.88
C MET A 367 17.45 25.59 -20.39
N GLY A 368 17.78 24.41 -19.85
CA GLY A 368 18.01 24.23 -18.43
C GLY A 368 16.74 24.48 -17.60
N VAL A 369 15.57 24.07 -18.12
CA VAL A 369 14.26 24.32 -17.48
C VAL A 369 13.52 23.02 -17.29
N PHE A 370 13.05 22.76 -16.08
CA PHE A 370 12.12 21.68 -15.80
C PHE A 370 10.67 22.17 -15.97
N PRO A 371 9.86 21.57 -16.87
CA PRO A 371 8.53 22.08 -17.17
C PRO A 371 7.61 22.20 -15.96
N THR A 372 6.84 23.30 -15.90
CA THR A 372 5.92 23.61 -14.79
C THR A 372 4.85 22.54 -14.63
N ALA A 373 4.31 22.02 -15.74
CA ALA A 373 3.36 20.90 -15.72
C ALA A 373 3.90 19.62 -15.06
N PHE A 374 5.23 19.48 -14.93
CA PHE A 374 5.88 18.33 -14.29
C PHE A 374 6.22 18.58 -12.80
N LYS A 375 6.05 19.81 -12.30
CA LYS A 375 6.36 20.19 -10.91
C LYS A 375 5.30 19.75 -9.90
N MET A 376 4.07 19.48 -10.36
CA MET A 376 2.96 19.00 -9.53
C MET A 376 3.07 17.50 -9.21
N ALA A 377 2.89 17.16 -7.94
CA ALA A 377 2.85 15.77 -7.46
C ALA A 377 1.50 15.42 -6.85
N VAL A 378 0.93 14.27 -7.21
CA VAL A 378 -0.27 13.73 -6.54
C VAL A 378 0.18 12.77 -5.45
N VAL A 379 0.11 13.18 -4.20
CA VAL A 379 0.53 12.38 -3.04
C VAL A 379 -0.57 11.40 -2.64
N LYS A 380 -0.18 10.13 -2.48
CA LYS A 380 -1.05 9.06 -1.97
C LYS A 380 -0.55 8.62 -0.59
N PRO A 381 -1.35 8.79 0.47
CA PRO A 381 -1.02 8.30 1.80
C PRO A 381 -0.95 6.77 1.78
N LEU A 382 0.25 6.20 1.98
CA LEU A 382 0.47 4.77 2.02
C LEU A 382 0.82 4.30 3.44
N LEU A 383 0.02 3.39 3.99
CA LEU A 383 0.28 2.83 5.32
C LEU A 383 1.61 2.05 5.33
N LYS A 384 2.52 2.41 6.23
CA LYS A 384 3.88 1.86 6.37
C LYS A 384 3.88 0.33 6.50
N LYS A 385 2.95 -0.22 7.30
CA LYS A 385 2.77 -1.67 7.49
C LYS A 385 1.28 -1.97 7.65
N SER A 386 0.80 -3.06 7.07
CA SER A 386 -0.62 -3.43 7.04
C SER A 386 -1.24 -3.69 8.43
N ASN A 387 -0.42 -4.02 9.43
CA ASN A 387 -0.85 -4.25 10.80
C ASN A 387 -1.01 -2.97 11.63
N LEU A 388 -0.44 -1.83 11.20
CA LEU A 388 -0.55 -0.56 11.92
C LEU A 388 -1.98 -0.01 11.94
N ASP A 389 -2.23 0.90 12.88
CA ASP A 389 -3.51 1.60 13.03
C ASP A 389 -3.67 2.65 11.92
N PRO A 390 -4.69 2.53 11.04
CA PRO A 390 -4.97 3.50 9.98
C PRO A 390 -5.50 4.85 10.51
N ASN A 391 -5.82 4.98 11.79
CA ASN A 391 -6.28 6.25 12.36
C ASN A 391 -5.13 7.17 12.79
N VAL A 392 -3.89 6.66 12.84
CA VAL A 392 -2.69 7.42 13.22
C VAL A 392 -1.96 7.86 11.96
N PHE A 393 -1.86 9.17 11.73
CA PHE A 393 -1.27 9.71 10.51
C PHE A 393 0.23 9.42 10.38
N ASP A 394 0.98 9.33 11.48
CA ASP A 394 2.41 8.94 11.47
C ASP A 394 2.68 7.56 10.89
N ASN A 395 1.66 6.70 10.82
CA ASN A 395 1.76 5.40 10.19
C ASN A 395 1.73 5.47 8.66
N TYR A 396 1.56 6.64 8.05
CA TYR A 396 1.49 6.82 6.60
C TYR A 396 2.79 7.41 6.03
N ARG A 397 3.07 7.07 4.77
CA ARG A 397 4.11 7.68 3.93
C ARG A 397 3.47 8.54 2.84
N PRO A 398 4.00 9.73 2.54
CA PRO A 398 3.54 10.55 1.43
C PRO A 398 4.19 10.06 0.11
N VAL A 399 3.57 9.12 -0.60
CA VAL A 399 4.11 8.63 -1.88
C VAL A 399 3.67 9.53 -3.03
N SER A 400 4.62 10.20 -3.68
CA SER A 400 4.37 11.10 -4.81
C SER A 400 4.15 10.34 -6.11
N ASN A 401 2.96 10.50 -6.70
CA ASN A 401 2.67 10.07 -8.05
C ASN A 401 2.93 11.23 -9.03
N LEU A 402 4.06 11.16 -9.72
CA LEU A 402 4.49 12.18 -10.69
C LEU A 402 3.99 11.86 -12.11
N PRO A 403 3.79 12.89 -12.97
CA PRO A 403 3.48 12.71 -14.38
C PRO A 403 4.45 11.76 -15.08
N PHE A 404 3.96 10.99 -16.04
CA PHE A 404 4.79 9.98 -16.73
C PHE A 404 5.93 10.62 -17.52
N LEU A 405 5.67 11.69 -18.27
CA LEU A 405 6.70 12.39 -19.04
C LEU A 405 7.75 13.07 -18.14
N SER A 406 7.37 13.53 -16.94
CA SER A 406 8.32 13.97 -15.90
C SER A 406 9.35 12.88 -15.61
N LYS A 407 8.88 11.64 -15.37
CA LYS A 407 9.76 10.50 -15.08
C LYS A 407 10.66 10.15 -16.27
N ILE A 408 10.19 10.29 -17.51
CA ILE A 408 11.04 10.10 -18.69
C ILE A 408 12.17 11.13 -18.71
N LEU A 409 11.85 12.42 -18.52
CA LEU A 409 12.83 13.49 -18.48
C LEU A 409 13.84 13.30 -17.35
N GLU A 410 13.36 13.01 -16.13
CA GLU A 410 14.19 12.72 -14.97
C GLU A 410 15.13 11.53 -15.23
N LYS A 411 14.68 10.49 -15.94
CA LYS A 411 15.52 9.33 -16.26
C LYS A 411 16.63 9.68 -17.26
N LEU A 412 16.35 10.55 -18.22
CA LEU A 412 17.35 11.04 -19.18
C LEU A 412 18.43 11.85 -18.46
N VAL A 413 18.02 12.80 -17.61
CA VAL A 413 18.94 13.58 -16.76
C VAL A 413 19.73 12.67 -15.83
N PHE A 414 19.06 11.74 -15.15
CA PHE A 414 19.70 10.79 -14.25
C PHE A 414 20.82 10.02 -14.95
N ASN A 415 20.60 9.54 -16.18
CA ASN A 415 21.62 8.77 -16.89
C ASN A 415 22.87 9.62 -17.15
N GLN A 416 22.70 10.84 -17.66
CA GLN A 416 23.84 11.73 -17.96
C GLN A 416 24.60 12.15 -16.70
N VAL A 417 23.88 12.53 -15.64
CA VAL A 417 24.49 12.92 -14.36
C VAL A 417 25.18 11.73 -13.71
N ASN A 418 24.52 10.57 -13.67
CA ASN A 418 25.13 9.36 -13.11
C ASN A 418 26.38 8.94 -13.89
N ASP A 419 26.41 9.08 -15.21
CA ASP A 419 27.61 8.78 -16.00
C ASP A 419 28.75 9.75 -15.68
N PHE A 420 28.47 11.05 -15.53
CA PHE A 420 29.45 12.03 -15.06
C PHE A 420 29.97 11.72 -13.64
N LEU A 421 29.08 11.40 -12.70
CA LEU A 421 29.45 11.06 -11.32
C LEU A 421 30.35 9.82 -11.23
N ASN A 422 30.09 8.80 -12.05
CA ASN A 422 30.90 7.59 -12.07
C ASN A 422 32.25 7.81 -12.76
N ARG A 423 32.31 8.60 -13.84
CA ARG A 423 33.58 8.96 -14.50
C ARG A 423 34.53 9.69 -13.55
N ASN A 424 33.98 10.56 -12.71
CA ASN A 424 34.73 11.40 -11.77
C ASN A 424 34.84 10.81 -10.35
N ASN A 425 34.38 9.58 -10.12
CA ASN A 425 34.43 8.91 -8.81
C ASN A 425 33.85 9.75 -7.65
N ILE A 426 32.80 10.54 -7.91
CA ILE A 426 32.23 11.48 -6.92
C ILE A 426 31.39 10.76 -5.84
N LEU A 427 30.81 9.61 -6.18
CA LEU A 427 29.91 8.90 -5.25
C LEU A 427 30.66 8.24 -4.09
N GLU A 428 30.15 8.42 -2.87
CA GLU A 428 30.68 7.80 -1.65
C GLU A 428 30.80 6.27 -1.80
N LYS A 429 32.02 5.76 -1.65
CA LYS A 429 32.36 4.33 -1.77
C LYS A 429 31.57 3.45 -0.79
N HIS A 430 31.33 3.95 0.42
CA HIS A 430 30.63 3.24 1.50
C HIS A 430 29.12 3.50 1.53
N GLN A 431 28.55 4.11 0.48
CA GLN A 431 27.11 4.21 0.28
C GLN A 431 26.66 3.12 -0.70
N SER A 432 25.75 2.23 -0.29
CA SER A 432 25.16 1.18 -1.14
C SER A 432 23.72 1.48 -1.57
N GLY A 433 23.02 2.37 -0.89
CA GLY A 433 21.65 2.73 -1.22
C GLY A 433 21.54 3.39 -2.59
N PHE A 434 20.55 2.96 -3.38
CA PHE A 434 20.23 3.54 -4.70
C PHE A 434 21.38 3.55 -5.72
N ARG A 435 22.38 2.68 -5.55
CA ARG A 435 23.48 2.52 -6.50
C ARG A 435 23.32 1.29 -7.36
N ARG A 436 23.67 1.43 -8.64
CA ARG A 436 23.71 0.30 -9.56
C ARG A 436 24.75 -0.71 -9.08
N ASN A 437 24.40 -2.00 -9.12
CA ASN A 437 25.24 -3.12 -8.66
C ASN A 437 25.51 -3.15 -7.13
N HIS A 438 24.77 -2.37 -6.34
CA HIS A 438 24.75 -2.48 -4.88
C HIS A 438 23.37 -2.96 -4.41
N SER A 439 23.33 -3.62 -3.25
CA SER A 439 22.10 -4.09 -2.64
C SER A 439 22.23 -4.16 -1.12
N THR A 440 21.15 -4.51 -0.43
CA THR A 440 21.20 -4.77 1.01
C THR A 440 22.13 -5.92 1.34
N GLU A 441 22.21 -6.92 0.47
CA GLU A 441 23.12 -8.05 0.61
C GLU A 441 24.59 -7.63 0.49
N THR A 442 24.95 -6.77 -0.47
CA THR A 442 26.35 -6.33 -0.61
C THR A 442 26.81 -5.51 0.58
N ALA A 443 25.96 -4.64 1.12
CA ALA A 443 26.23 -3.90 2.36
C ALA A 443 26.38 -4.84 3.56
N LEU A 444 25.45 -5.79 3.72
CA LEU A 444 25.47 -6.75 4.83
C LEU A 444 26.73 -7.65 4.79
N VAL A 445 27.12 -8.14 3.61
CA VAL A 445 28.31 -8.98 3.44
C VAL A 445 29.56 -8.23 3.87
N LYS A 446 29.70 -6.95 3.50
CA LYS A 446 30.86 -6.13 3.90
C LYS A 446 30.97 -6.01 5.42
N ILE A 447 29.89 -5.61 6.07
CA ILE A 447 29.87 -5.37 7.53
C ILE A 447 30.07 -6.68 8.30
N LEU A 448 29.38 -7.75 7.92
CA LEU A 448 29.54 -9.05 8.57
C LEU A 448 30.94 -9.62 8.40
N ASN A 449 31.57 -9.42 7.24
CA ASN A 449 32.96 -9.85 7.03
C ASN A 449 33.91 -9.12 7.97
N ASP A 450 33.78 -7.80 8.10
CA ASP A 450 34.62 -7.00 9.00
C ASP A 450 34.43 -7.44 10.47
N ILE A 451 33.18 -7.61 10.92
CA ILE A 451 32.89 -8.08 12.29
C ILE A 451 33.52 -9.45 12.56
N ARG A 452 33.36 -10.41 11.62
CA ARG A 452 33.94 -11.75 11.76
C ARG A 452 35.46 -11.72 11.75
N TRP A 453 36.06 -10.94 10.87
CA TRP A 453 37.51 -10.76 10.81
C TRP A 453 38.06 -10.21 12.13
N ASN A 454 37.39 -9.25 12.73
CA ASN A 454 37.79 -8.70 14.03
C ASN A 454 37.65 -9.74 15.15
N LEU A 455 36.57 -10.52 15.13
CA LEU A 455 36.34 -11.62 16.07
C LEU A 455 37.44 -12.68 15.98
N ASP A 456 37.84 -13.07 14.77
CA ASP A 456 38.94 -14.03 14.54
C ASP A 456 40.27 -13.50 15.07
N ASN A 457 40.47 -12.18 15.02
CA ASN A 457 41.62 -11.49 15.63
C ASN A 457 41.47 -11.23 17.14
N LYS A 458 40.47 -11.83 17.80
CA LYS A 458 40.18 -11.68 19.24
C LYS A 458 39.93 -10.23 19.67
N LYS A 459 39.42 -9.40 18.76
CA LYS A 459 39.03 -8.01 19.06
C LYS A 459 37.50 -7.90 19.17
N LEU A 460 37.05 -6.92 19.95
CA LEU A 460 35.63 -6.57 20.04
C LEU A 460 35.26 -5.61 18.90
N THR A 461 34.05 -5.72 18.35
CA THR A 461 33.52 -4.71 17.42
C THR A 461 32.32 -4.02 18.06
N VAL A 462 32.32 -2.70 18.08
CA VAL A 462 31.18 -1.87 18.51
C VAL A 462 30.50 -1.34 17.26
N LEU A 463 29.20 -1.57 17.13
CA LEU A 463 28.37 -1.13 16.01
C LEU A 463 27.31 -0.14 16.51
N VAL A 464 27.27 1.04 15.90
CA VAL A 464 26.27 2.09 16.16
C VAL A 464 25.42 2.27 14.91
N LEU A 465 24.10 2.24 15.10
CA LEU A 465 23.11 2.39 14.04
C LEU A 465 22.45 3.77 14.18
N LEU A 466 22.59 4.60 13.15
CA LEU A 466 21.97 5.92 13.07
C LEU A 466 20.69 5.84 12.23
N ASP A 467 19.61 6.46 12.72
CA ASP A 467 18.30 6.50 12.07
C ASP A 467 17.82 7.95 11.95
N LEU A 468 17.32 8.31 10.77
CA LEU A 468 16.85 9.67 10.47
C LEU A 468 15.31 9.71 10.46
N SER A 469 14.73 10.72 11.10
CA SER A 469 13.27 10.79 11.29
C SER A 469 12.47 11.06 10.00
N ALA A 470 13.03 11.85 9.07
CA ALA A 470 12.37 12.25 7.81
C ALA A 470 13.37 12.66 6.71
N ALA A 471 14.35 11.80 6.41
CA ALA A 471 15.52 12.15 5.62
C ALA A 471 15.25 12.81 4.25
N PHE A 472 14.35 12.24 3.44
CA PHE A 472 14.05 12.76 2.09
C PHE A 472 13.27 14.08 2.11
N ASP A 473 12.44 14.28 3.12
CA ASP A 473 11.47 15.37 3.18
C ASP A 473 12.09 16.65 3.78
N THR A 474 13.22 16.54 4.50
CA THR A 474 13.87 17.67 5.16
C THR A 474 15.00 18.31 4.37
N VAL A 475 15.45 17.68 3.28
CA VAL A 475 16.55 18.14 2.41
C VAL A 475 16.38 19.61 2.04
N ASP A 476 17.33 20.45 2.44
CA ASP A 476 17.29 21.87 2.11
C ASP A 476 17.73 22.12 0.66
N HIS A 477 16.91 22.85 -0.11
CA HIS A 477 17.17 23.10 -1.53
C HIS A 477 18.39 23.99 -1.75
N HIS A 478 18.64 24.97 -0.89
CA HIS A 478 19.81 25.85 -1.04
C HIS A 478 21.11 25.10 -0.76
N ILE A 479 21.14 24.30 0.31
CA ILE A 479 22.30 23.45 0.63
C ILE A 479 22.52 22.43 -0.50
N LEU A 480 21.46 21.80 -1.01
CA LEU A 480 21.55 20.84 -2.11
C LEU A 480 22.13 21.50 -3.36
N LEU A 481 21.59 22.64 -3.79
CA LEU A 481 22.08 23.36 -4.97
C LEU A 481 23.53 23.83 -4.82
N ASN A 482 23.91 24.30 -3.62
CA ASN A 482 25.29 24.66 -3.32
C ASN A 482 26.22 23.45 -3.49
N ARG A 483 25.86 22.28 -2.95
CA ARG A 483 26.62 21.04 -3.11
C ARG A 483 26.70 20.58 -4.56
N LEU A 484 25.58 20.63 -5.29
CA LEU A 484 25.58 20.29 -6.72
C LEU A 484 26.55 21.18 -7.50
N SER A 485 26.66 22.46 -7.15
CA SER A 485 27.59 23.38 -7.81
C SER A 485 29.04 23.17 -7.38
N HIS A 486 29.32 23.24 -6.08
CA HIS A 486 30.67 23.35 -5.55
C HIS A 486 31.34 22.02 -5.21
N LEU A 487 30.58 20.99 -4.85
CA LEU A 487 31.14 19.67 -4.51
C LEU A 487 31.07 18.71 -5.70
N VAL A 488 29.96 18.74 -6.45
CA VAL A 488 29.73 17.82 -7.58
C VAL A 488 30.27 18.38 -8.90
N GLY A 489 30.31 19.71 -9.08
CA GLY A 489 30.76 20.34 -10.32
C GLY A 489 29.66 20.47 -11.38
N LEU A 490 28.40 20.60 -10.99
CA LEU A 490 27.32 20.95 -11.93
C LEU A 490 27.27 22.46 -12.13
N SER A 491 27.26 22.90 -13.38
CA SER A 491 27.26 24.33 -13.73
C SER A 491 26.36 24.60 -14.94
N GLY A 492 26.34 25.84 -15.42
CA GLY A 492 25.64 26.21 -16.66
C GLY A 492 24.15 25.82 -16.69
N THR A 493 23.71 25.26 -17.82
CA THR A 493 22.31 24.87 -18.03
C THR A 493 21.91 23.67 -17.17
N VAL A 494 22.86 22.84 -16.78
CA VAL A 494 22.61 21.68 -15.88
C VAL A 494 22.23 22.15 -14.49
N LEU A 495 22.99 23.08 -13.90
CA LEU A 495 22.66 23.64 -12.60
C LEU A 495 21.33 24.41 -12.64
N ASN A 496 21.09 25.18 -13.70
CA ASN A 496 19.82 25.87 -13.91
C ASN A 496 18.64 24.89 -13.97
N TRP A 497 18.83 23.74 -14.61
CA TRP A 497 17.81 22.69 -14.67
C TRP A 497 17.47 22.15 -13.29
N PHE A 498 18.47 21.88 -12.44
CA PHE A 498 18.23 21.43 -11.06
C PHE A 498 17.60 22.51 -10.18
N CYS A 499 17.99 23.78 -10.36
CA CYS A 499 17.31 24.91 -9.73
C CYS A 499 15.83 24.92 -10.12
N SER A 500 15.55 24.86 -11.43
CA SER A 500 14.18 24.78 -11.97
C SER A 500 13.41 23.54 -11.49
N TYR A 501 14.07 22.39 -11.33
CA TYR A 501 13.46 21.14 -10.87
C TYR A 501 12.97 21.21 -9.42
N LEU A 502 13.71 21.93 -8.55
CA LEU A 502 13.45 22.04 -7.11
C LEU A 502 12.52 23.20 -6.75
N THR A 503 12.52 24.30 -7.52
CA THR A 503 11.69 25.48 -7.25
C THR A 503 10.23 25.32 -7.68
N ASP A 504 9.33 26.04 -7.03
CA ASP A 504 7.89 26.13 -7.33
C ASP A 504 7.20 24.77 -7.43
N ARG A 505 7.62 23.83 -6.59
CA ARG A 505 7.01 22.52 -6.51
C ARG A 505 5.79 22.56 -5.62
N CYS A 506 4.75 21.86 -6.06
CA CYS A 506 3.50 21.78 -5.36
C CYS A 506 2.99 20.33 -5.31
N PHE A 507 2.14 20.03 -4.35
CA PHE A 507 1.45 18.75 -4.24
C PHE A 507 0.01 18.90 -3.78
N ASP A 508 -0.80 17.91 -4.11
CA ASP A 508 -2.11 17.64 -3.51
C ASP A 508 -2.13 16.22 -2.94
N VAL A 509 -2.89 16.00 -1.88
CA VAL A 509 -3.17 14.65 -1.36
C VAL A 509 -4.45 14.15 -2.01
N SER A 510 -4.39 12.99 -2.66
CA SER A 510 -5.56 12.40 -3.32
C SER A 510 -5.86 10.98 -2.83
N MET A 511 -7.13 10.77 -2.47
CA MET A 511 -7.68 9.48 -2.07
C MET A 511 -8.98 9.21 -2.81
N ASP A 512 -8.99 8.17 -3.65
CA ASP A 512 -10.11 7.81 -4.52
C ASP A 512 -10.58 8.97 -5.42
N THR A 513 -11.72 9.59 -5.12
CA THR A 513 -12.30 10.71 -5.87
C THR A 513 -12.16 12.04 -5.16
N CYS A 514 -11.54 12.04 -3.99
CA CYS A 514 -11.34 13.20 -3.13
C CYS A 514 -9.89 13.69 -3.22
N SER A 515 -9.70 14.99 -3.01
CA SER A 515 -8.40 15.66 -3.07
C SER A 515 -8.35 16.85 -2.11
N SER A 516 -7.16 17.15 -1.59
CA SER A 516 -6.90 18.38 -0.85
C SER A 516 -6.81 19.58 -1.78
N GLY A 517 -6.60 20.77 -1.20
CA GLY A 517 -6.04 21.91 -1.93
C GLY A 517 -4.61 21.62 -2.45
N THR A 518 -4.13 22.51 -3.31
CA THR A 518 -2.72 22.51 -3.74
C THR A 518 -1.86 23.21 -2.69
N HIS A 519 -0.72 22.61 -2.36
CA HIS A 519 0.23 23.14 -1.39
C HIS A 519 1.65 23.17 -1.93
N GLU A 520 2.39 24.21 -1.56
CA GLU A 520 3.79 24.39 -1.93
C GLU A 520 4.73 23.49 -1.09
N ILE A 521 5.86 23.14 -1.70
CA ILE A 521 6.95 22.36 -1.10
C ILE A 521 8.20 23.25 -1.05
N GLY A 522 8.58 23.67 0.16
CA GLY A 522 9.79 24.49 0.36
C GLY A 522 11.07 23.70 0.63
N CYS A 523 10.98 22.39 0.87
CA CYS A 523 12.13 21.52 1.13
C CYS A 523 11.81 20.06 0.78
N GLY A 524 12.85 19.23 0.74
CA GLY A 524 12.76 17.83 0.45
C GLY A 524 12.87 17.52 -1.04
N VAL A 525 13.07 16.24 -1.35
CA VAL A 525 13.05 15.70 -2.71
C VAL A 525 11.87 14.73 -2.88
N PRO A 526 11.17 14.70 -4.02
CA PRO A 526 9.90 13.98 -4.10
C PRO A 526 10.06 12.46 -3.90
N GLN A 527 9.37 11.88 -2.92
CA GLN A 527 9.38 10.44 -2.65
C GLN A 527 8.65 9.67 -3.77
N GLY A 528 9.40 9.02 -4.66
CA GLY A 528 8.88 8.36 -5.87
C GLY A 528 9.33 8.99 -7.19
N SER A 529 10.13 10.06 -7.11
CA SER A 529 10.93 10.56 -8.23
C SER A 529 12.09 9.62 -8.58
N ILE A 530 12.64 9.77 -9.79
CA ILE A 530 13.83 9.03 -10.22
C ILE A 530 15.08 9.71 -9.68
N LEU A 531 15.10 11.05 -9.65
CA LEU A 531 16.25 11.83 -9.19
C LEU A 531 16.35 11.94 -7.68
N GLY A 532 15.24 11.87 -6.93
CA GLY A 532 15.24 12.06 -5.47
C GLY A 532 16.27 11.21 -4.73
N PRO A 533 16.36 9.89 -4.99
CA PRO A 533 17.38 9.05 -4.35
C PRO A 533 18.82 9.42 -4.70
N LEU A 534 19.09 9.85 -5.94
CA LEU A 534 20.41 10.32 -6.34
C LEU A 534 20.75 11.63 -5.63
N LEU A 535 19.82 12.59 -5.64
CA LEU A 535 19.98 13.88 -4.99
C LEU A 535 20.19 13.74 -3.48
N PHE A 536 19.49 12.82 -2.83
CA PHE A 536 19.72 12.51 -1.42
C PHE A 536 21.13 11.95 -1.17
N ASN A 537 21.61 11.02 -1.99
CA ASN A 537 22.97 10.52 -1.88
C ASN A 537 24.02 11.63 -2.07
N LEU A 538 23.79 12.55 -3.02
CA LEU A 538 24.67 13.71 -3.24
C LEU A 538 24.62 14.70 -2.07
N TYR A 539 23.46 14.86 -1.44
CA TYR A 539 23.30 15.65 -0.23
C TYR A 539 24.12 15.08 0.92
N MET A 540 24.19 13.76 1.05
CA MET A 540 24.89 13.06 2.14
C MET A 540 26.41 12.95 1.94
N LEU A 541 26.98 13.38 0.81
CA LEU A 541 28.41 13.19 0.50
C LEU A 541 29.37 13.64 1.62
N PRO A 542 29.24 14.84 2.21
CA PRO A 542 30.20 15.32 3.22
C PRO A 542 30.21 14.49 4.50
N LEU A 543 29.14 13.72 4.79
CA LEU A 543 29.07 12.88 5.98
C LEU A 543 30.20 11.86 6.02
N GLY A 544 30.59 11.30 4.87
CA GLY A 544 31.69 10.35 4.80
C GLY A 544 33.01 10.96 5.28
N ASP A 545 33.27 12.23 4.96
CA ASP A 545 34.48 12.92 5.37
C ASP A 545 34.45 13.35 6.83
N VAL A 546 33.27 13.69 7.36
CA VAL A 546 33.07 13.88 8.81
C VAL A 546 33.46 12.61 9.57
N ILE A 547 32.98 11.45 9.12
CA ILE A 547 33.27 10.17 9.79
C ILE A 547 34.76 9.80 9.66
N ARG A 548 35.35 9.96 8.46
CA ARG A 548 36.76 9.62 8.21
C ARG A 548 37.74 10.44 9.03
N ARG A 549 37.43 11.70 9.34
CA ARG A 549 38.27 12.56 10.21
C ARG A 549 38.51 11.95 11.59
N HIS A 550 37.58 11.14 12.07
CA HIS A 550 37.70 10.42 13.35
C HIS A 550 38.31 9.01 13.21
N GLY A 551 38.71 8.59 12.00
CA GLY A 551 39.28 7.26 11.75
C GLY A 551 38.27 6.12 11.90
N ILE A 552 36.97 6.40 11.82
CA ILE A 552 35.90 5.41 12.05
C ILE A 552 35.47 4.77 10.74
N SER A 553 35.22 3.45 10.79
CA SER A 553 34.65 2.73 9.66
C SER A 553 33.14 2.91 9.62
N PHE A 554 32.59 3.02 8.41
CA PHE A 554 31.16 3.14 8.24
C PHE A 554 30.67 2.47 6.95
N HIS A 555 29.37 2.20 6.93
CA HIS A 555 28.65 1.81 5.73
C HIS A 555 27.23 2.36 5.79
N SER A 556 26.80 3.01 4.72
CA SER A 556 25.47 3.59 4.58
C SER A 556 24.63 2.83 3.55
N TYR A 557 23.33 2.74 3.81
CA TYR A 557 22.33 2.32 2.84
C TYR A 557 21.20 3.32 2.86
N ALA A 558 21.17 4.22 1.87
CA ALA A 558 20.29 5.37 1.86
C ALA A 558 20.54 6.24 3.10
N ASP A 559 19.51 6.48 3.90
CA ASP A 559 19.53 7.23 5.16
C ASP A 559 20.09 6.41 6.34
N ASP A 560 20.04 5.08 6.30
CA ASP A 560 20.60 4.23 7.36
C ASP A 560 22.13 4.30 7.31
N THR A 561 22.76 4.85 8.36
CA THR A 561 24.23 4.90 8.49
C THR A 561 24.69 4.07 9.67
N GLN A 562 25.65 3.18 9.41
CA GLN A 562 26.20 2.27 10.39
C GLN A 562 27.65 2.65 10.64
N LEU A 563 27.99 3.01 11.88
CA LEU A 563 29.36 3.29 12.31
C LEU A 563 29.89 2.07 13.06
N TYR A 564 31.15 1.73 12.86
CA TYR A 564 31.77 0.65 13.62
C TYR A 564 33.24 0.90 13.88
N ILE A 565 33.64 0.51 15.09
CA ILE A 565 35.02 0.55 15.57
C ILE A 565 35.43 -0.84 16.06
N VAL A 566 36.72 -1.08 16.05
CA VAL A 566 37.33 -2.29 16.60
C VAL A 566 38.00 -1.89 17.89
N VAL A 567 37.72 -2.58 19.00
CA VAL A 567 38.20 -2.26 20.34
C VAL A 567 38.97 -3.44 20.92
N SER A 568 40.13 -3.17 21.50
CA SER A 568 40.86 -4.12 22.36
C SER A 568 40.36 -3.95 23.80
N PRO A 569 40.27 -5.02 24.62
CA PRO A 569 39.72 -4.92 25.98
C PRO A 569 40.34 -3.83 26.87
N ASP A 570 41.59 -3.45 26.59
CA ASP A 570 42.38 -2.50 27.38
C ASP A 570 42.52 -1.10 26.72
N GLU A 571 41.93 -0.86 25.55
CA GLU A 571 42.06 0.39 24.79
C GLU A 571 40.72 1.17 24.77
N THR A 572 40.67 2.35 25.41
CA THR A 572 39.46 3.20 25.42
C THR A 572 39.44 4.30 24.37
N ASP A 573 40.60 4.66 23.80
CA ASP A 573 40.74 5.82 22.89
C ASP A 573 39.80 5.77 21.67
N GLN A 574 39.52 4.56 21.15
CA GLN A 574 38.62 4.37 20.01
C GLN A 574 37.15 4.64 20.38
N ILE A 575 36.77 4.43 21.64
CA ILE A 575 35.43 4.75 22.13
C ILE A 575 35.27 6.26 22.21
N ASP A 576 36.28 6.98 22.69
CA ASP A 576 36.26 8.44 22.74
C ASP A 576 36.20 9.04 21.33
N ALA A 577 36.96 8.49 20.37
CA ALA A 577 36.87 8.87 18.96
C ALA A 577 35.45 8.65 18.40
N LEU A 578 34.81 7.52 18.73
CA LEU A 578 33.44 7.23 18.32
C LEU A 578 32.43 8.22 18.91
N LEU A 579 32.55 8.55 20.20
CA LEU A 579 31.68 9.52 20.85
C LEU A 579 31.84 10.92 20.24
N ASN A 580 33.07 11.37 20.01
CA ASN A 580 33.35 12.64 19.34
C ASN A 580 32.80 12.66 17.91
N CYS A 581 32.94 11.56 17.17
CA CYS A 581 32.35 11.43 15.84
C CYS A 581 30.82 11.54 15.87
N ILE A 582 30.14 10.90 16.82
CA ILE A 582 28.69 11.00 16.96
C ILE A 582 28.26 12.45 17.26
N VAL A 583 29.02 13.18 18.08
CA VAL A 583 28.76 14.61 18.37
C VAL A 583 28.93 15.45 17.10
N ASP A 584 29.99 15.23 16.32
CA ASP A 584 30.22 15.95 15.08
C ASP A 584 29.19 15.61 14.00
N ILE A 585 28.79 14.34 13.88
CA ILE A 585 27.71 13.91 12.99
C ILE A 585 26.40 14.59 13.38
N LYS A 586 26.05 14.61 14.68
CA LYS A 586 24.83 15.26 15.16
C LYS A 586 24.84 16.76 14.86
N SER A 587 25.97 17.42 15.05
CA SER A 587 26.15 18.85 14.76
C SER A 587 26.04 19.12 13.25
N TRP A 588 26.71 18.30 12.44
CA TRP A 588 26.64 18.38 10.98
C TRP A 588 25.22 18.13 10.47
N MET A 589 24.52 17.09 10.94
CA MET A 589 23.14 16.80 10.57
C MET A 589 22.20 17.97 10.93
N ALA A 590 22.38 18.57 12.11
CA ALA A 590 21.58 19.73 12.52
C ALA A 590 21.76 20.93 11.60
N VAL A 591 23.00 21.28 11.21
CA VAL A 591 23.30 22.35 10.25
C VAL A 591 22.72 22.05 8.86
N ASN A 592 22.54 20.77 8.54
CA ASN A 592 22.02 20.28 7.27
C ASN A 592 20.53 19.89 7.30
N PHE A 593 19.79 20.25 8.34
CA PHE A 593 18.36 19.92 8.46
C PHE A 593 18.05 18.40 8.34
N LEU A 594 18.93 17.52 8.85
CA LEU A 594 18.74 16.07 8.83
C LEU A 594 18.41 15.47 10.20
#